data_AF-A0A081PMB2-F1
#
_entry.id   AF-A0A081PMB2-F1
#
_cell.length_a   1.000
_cell.length_b   1.000
_cell.length_c   1.000
_cell.angle_alpha   90.00
_cell.angle_beta   90.00
_cell.angle_gamma   90.00
#
_symmetry.space_group_name_H-M   'P 1'
#
loop_
_entity.id
_entity.type
_entity.pdbx_description
1 polymer ?
#
loop_
_entity_poly.entity_id
_entity_poly.type
_entity_poly.pdbx_seq_one_letter_code
_entity_poly.pdbx_strand_id
1 'polypeptide(L)'
;MIKKSEVTGFLSFFKFPKPFIYDEKYKTLSNNAKMLYMLLFDRLELSLKNGWHDKEGNVFQYYTNEQLMIDLNCNSNKTIIKIKKELKDAGLMTEVRQGMNLPNRIYLDALNGSVESTFQEVQKVHIGSVENTLSEVQKVHTIKTENTKTENNNNKLSICKEVISYLNLKAKKNFKVDTASHQKFIKARLKEGYVIEDFKKVVDIMVNKWKGTEYEQYLQPQTLFGNKMDNYLNQPMPRKVHSFQSAVDERLGF
;
A
#
# COMPACT_ATOMS: atom_id res chain seq x y z
N MET A 1 1.18 -32.86 -15.21
CA MET A 1 -0.11 -32.45 -15.82
C MET A 1 -0.85 -31.59 -14.82
N ILE A 2 -1.46 -30.48 -15.24
CA ILE A 2 -2.26 -29.62 -14.35
C ILE A 2 -3.50 -30.40 -13.92
N LYS A 3 -3.73 -30.50 -12.61
CA LYS A 3 -4.92 -31.16 -12.07
C LYS A 3 -6.12 -30.22 -12.12
N LYS A 4 -7.32 -30.76 -12.38
CA LYS A 4 -8.58 -30.01 -12.42
C LYS A 4 -8.79 -29.13 -11.17
N SER A 5 -8.36 -29.60 -10.00
CA SER A 5 -8.46 -28.91 -8.71
C SER A 5 -7.55 -27.69 -8.57
N GLU A 6 -6.52 -27.55 -9.41
CA GLU A 6 -5.49 -26.51 -9.28
C GLU A 6 -5.58 -25.49 -10.43
N VAL A 7 -6.43 -25.72 -11.43
CA VAL A 7 -6.53 -24.92 -12.66
C VAL A 7 -6.73 -23.44 -12.35
N THR A 8 -7.59 -23.08 -11.39
CA THR A 8 -7.90 -21.68 -11.07
C THR A 8 -6.68 -20.89 -10.61
N GLY A 9 -5.76 -21.51 -9.86
CA GLY A 9 -4.51 -20.88 -9.44
C GLY A 9 -3.52 -20.63 -10.59
N PHE A 10 -3.64 -21.38 -11.68
CA PHE A 10 -2.79 -21.25 -12.86
C PHE A 10 -3.35 -20.30 -13.93
N LEU A 11 -4.56 -19.77 -13.75
CA LEU A 11 -5.20 -18.85 -14.71
C LEU A 11 -4.78 -17.38 -14.54
N SER A 12 -3.78 -17.08 -13.71
CA SER A 12 -3.17 -15.75 -13.66
C SER A 12 -2.16 -15.59 -14.78
N PHE A 13 -2.55 -14.92 -15.87
CA PHE A 13 -1.70 -14.71 -17.05
C PHE A 13 -1.70 -13.25 -17.50
N PHE A 14 -0.58 -12.83 -18.09
CA PHE A 14 -0.50 -11.55 -18.78
C PHE A 14 -1.18 -11.64 -20.15
N LYS A 15 -1.97 -10.61 -20.49
CA LYS A 15 -2.54 -10.48 -21.83
C LYS A 15 -1.44 -10.07 -22.82
N PHE A 16 -1.18 -10.91 -23.82
CA PHE A 16 -0.24 -10.59 -24.89
C PHE A 16 -0.95 -9.88 -26.06
N PRO A 17 -0.62 -8.61 -26.38
CA PRO A 17 -1.26 -7.90 -27.47
C PRO A 17 -0.90 -8.48 -28.84
N LYS A 18 -1.93 -8.81 -29.64
CA LYS A 18 -1.77 -9.29 -31.02
C LYS A 18 -0.90 -8.38 -31.92
N PRO A 19 -0.97 -7.03 -31.84
CA PRO A 19 -0.12 -6.16 -32.66
C PRO A 19 1.38 -6.41 -32.51
N PHE A 20 1.86 -6.94 -31.38
CA PHE A 20 3.27 -7.32 -31.21
C PHE A 20 3.74 -8.48 -32.10
N ILE A 21 2.81 -9.20 -32.72
CA ILE A 21 3.09 -10.26 -33.70
C ILE A 21 2.90 -9.74 -35.12
N TYR A 22 1.80 -9.04 -35.38
CA TYR A 22 1.33 -8.79 -36.75
C TYR A 22 1.64 -7.38 -37.28
N ASP A 23 1.80 -6.37 -36.40
CA ASP A 23 2.06 -5.00 -36.83
C ASP A 23 3.58 -4.78 -36.99
N GLU A 24 4.03 -4.48 -38.21
CA GLU A 24 5.45 -4.25 -38.53
C GLU A 24 6.07 -3.13 -37.68
N LYS A 25 5.27 -2.16 -37.21
CA LYS A 25 5.73 -1.10 -36.30
C LYS A 25 6.21 -1.67 -34.96
N TYR A 26 5.53 -2.68 -34.44
CA TYR A 26 5.77 -3.23 -33.09
C TYR A 26 6.41 -4.61 -33.08
N LYS A 27 6.43 -5.30 -34.24
CA LYS A 27 7.03 -6.62 -34.42
C LYS A 27 8.52 -6.63 -34.09
N THR A 28 9.21 -5.56 -34.44
CA THR A 28 10.65 -5.34 -34.24
C THR A 28 11.04 -5.11 -32.78
N LEU A 29 10.07 -4.84 -31.90
CA LEU A 29 10.32 -4.70 -30.46
C LEU A 29 10.91 -5.98 -29.87
N SER A 30 11.87 -5.81 -28.98
CA SER A 30 12.44 -6.89 -28.18
C SER A 30 11.38 -7.54 -27.30
N ASN A 31 11.57 -8.82 -26.99
CA ASN A 31 10.67 -9.54 -26.10
C ASN A 31 10.59 -8.88 -24.71
N ASN A 32 11.69 -8.32 -24.21
CA ASN A 32 11.69 -7.60 -22.94
C ASN A 32 10.87 -6.30 -22.99
N ALA A 33 10.87 -5.58 -24.12
CA ALA A 33 9.99 -4.43 -24.31
C ALA A 33 8.52 -4.83 -24.36
N LYS A 34 8.21 -5.92 -25.08
CA LYS A 34 6.85 -6.49 -25.11
C LYS A 34 6.39 -6.92 -23.71
N MET A 35 7.28 -7.57 -22.93
CA MET A 35 7.02 -7.95 -21.53
C MET A 35 6.80 -6.74 -20.62
N LEU A 36 7.61 -5.69 -20.75
CA LEU A 36 7.42 -4.45 -19.99
C LEU A 36 6.04 -3.84 -20.29
N TYR A 37 5.64 -3.77 -21.56
CA TYR A 37 4.33 -3.26 -21.93
C TYR A 37 3.21 -4.10 -21.28
N MET A 38 3.29 -5.43 -21.36
CA MET A 38 2.29 -6.32 -20.75
C MET A 38 2.19 -6.14 -19.23
N LEU A 39 3.33 -6.01 -18.53
CA LEU A 39 3.39 -5.74 -17.09
C LEU A 39 2.73 -4.41 -16.74
N LEU A 40 3.04 -3.34 -17.49
CA LEU A 40 2.44 -2.03 -17.26
C LEU A 40 0.95 -2.01 -17.59
N PHE A 41 0.51 -2.77 -18.60
CA PHE A 41 -0.88 -2.85 -18.99
C PHE A 41 -1.73 -3.54 -17.90
N ASP A 42 -1.25 -4.66 -17.36
CA ASP A 42 -1.91 -5.39 -16.26
C ASP A 42 -2.07 -4.52 -14.99
N ARG A 43 -1.10 -3.64 -14.73
CA ARG A 43 -1.11 -2.70 -13.61
C ARG A 43 -1.99 -1.45 -13.81
N LEU A 44 -2.63 -1.27 -14.96
CA LEU A 44 -3.52 -0.12 -15.19
C LEU A 44 -4.71 -0.12 -14.22
N GLU A 45 -5.27 -1.30 -13.90
CA GLU A 45 -6.37 -1.40 -12.94
C GLU A 45 -5.99 -0.88 -11.55
N LEU A 46 -4.75 -1.16 -11.11
CA LEU A 46 -4.23 -0.66 -9.84
C LEU A 46 -4.14 0.87 -9.85
N SER A 47 -3.76 1.45 -10.98
CA SER A 47 -3.67 2.91 -11.13
C SER A 47 -5.04 3.56 -11.07
N LEU A 48 -6.04 2.96 -11.70
CA LEU A 48 -7.44 3.41 -11.59
C LEU A 48 -7.95 3.33 -10.15
N LYS A 49 -7.75 2.18 -9.49
CA LYS A 49 -8.14 1.97 -8.08
C LYS A 49 -7.47 2.98 -7.14
N ASN A 50 -6.23 3.37 -7.43
CA ASN A 50 -5.47 4.34 -6.65
C ASN A 50 -5.75 5.82 -7.02
N GLY A 51 -6.61 6.08 -8.01
CA GLY A 51 -6.88 7.45 -8.47
C GLY A 51 -5.67 8.11 -9.15
N TRP A 52 -4.78 7.33 -9.76
CA TRP A 52 -3.59 7.81 -10.45
C TRP A 52 -3.92 8.22 -11.89
N HIS A 53 -4.54 9.39 -12.01
CA HIS A 53 -4.79 10.07 -13.27
C HIS A 53 -4.42 11.54 -13.15
N ASP A 54 -4.04 12.18 -14.26
CA ASP A 54 -3.82 13.62 -14.30
C ASP A 54 -5.12 14.40 -14.57
N LYS A 55 -4.98 15.71 -14.76
CA LYS A 55 -6.12 16.62 -14.94
C LYS A 55 -6.92 16.35 -16.21
N GLU A 56 -6.31 15.70 -17.20
CA GLU A 56 -6.93 15.33 -18.47
C GLU A 56 -7.56 13.93 -18.40
N GLY A 57 -7.43 13.24 -17.26
CA GLY A 57 -7.90 11.88 -17.08
C GLY A 57 -6.93 10.82 -17.58
N ASN A 58 -5.71 11.19 -18.00
CA ASN A 58 -4.72 10.22 -18.46
C ASN A 58 -4.16 9.46 -17.26
N VAL A 59 -4.26 8.14 -17.31
CA VAL A 59 -3.81 7.24 -16.25
C VAL A 59 -2.29 7.15 -16.27
N PHE A 60 -1.67 7.26 -15.09
CA PHE A 60 -0.22 7.09 -14.93
C PHE A 60 0.12 6.07 -13.85
N GLN A 61 1.35 5.58 -13.89
CA GLN A 61 1.87 4.56 -13.00
C GLN A 61 3.21 4.99 -12.38
N TYR A 62 3.50 4.48 -11.20
CA TYR A 62 4.82 4.53 -10.60
C TYR A 62 5.48 3.14 -10.64
N TYR A 63 6.70 3.12 -11.16
CA TYR A 63 7.53 1.91 -11.28
C TYR A 63 9.01 2.29 -11.24
N THR A 64 9.70 1.89 -10.18
CA THR A 64 11.14 2.15 -10.04
C THR A 64 11.94 1.25 -10.99
N ASN A 65 13.13 1.69 -11.38
CA ASN A 65 14.00 0.87 -12.24
C ASN A 65 14.44 -0.41 -11.51
N GLU A 66 14.66 -0.34 -10.20
CA GLU A 66 15.00 -1.49 -9.35
C GLU A 66 13.90 -2.55 -9.39
N GLN A 67 12.65 -2.12 -9.26
CA GLN A 67 11.53 -3.04 -9.30
C GLN A 67 11.32 -3.62 -10.71
N LEU A 68 11.52 -2.81 -11.75
CA LEU A 68 11.50 -3.33 -13.13
C LEU A 68 12.61 -4.36 -13.38
N MET A 69 13.78 -4.20 -12.74
CA MET A 69 14.85 -5.19 -12.81
C MET A 69 14.41 -6.52 -12.19
N ILE A 70 13.74 -6.49 -11.04
CA ILE A 70 13.24 -7.69 -10.38
C ILE A 70 12.19 -8.38 -11.26
N ASP A 71 11.17 -7.63 -11.69
CA ASP A 71 10.00 -8.22 -12.37
C ASP A 71 10.31 -8.67 -13.81
N LEU A 72 11.26 -8.01 -14.49
CA LEU A 72 11.76 -8.44 -15.81
C LEU A 72 13.00 -9.33 -15.72
N ASN A 73 13.42 -9.70 -14.51
CA ASN A 73 14.64 -10.49 -14.27
C ASN A 73 15.87 -9.96 -15.02
N CYS A 74 16.09 -8.65 -14.94
CA CYS A 74 17.17 -7.93 -15.60
C CYS A 74 18.27 -7.55 -14.62
N ASN A 75 19.52 -7.89 -14.94
CA ASN A 75 20.66 -7.69 -14.04
C ASN A 75 21.25 -6.27 -14.02
N SER A 76 20.73 -5.33 -14.84
CA SER A 76 21.28 -3.98 -14.87
C SER A 76 20.26 -2.89 -15.18
N ASN A 77 20.45 -1.73 -14.53
CA ASN A 77 19.71 -0.50 -14.83
C ASN A 77 19.87 -0.05 -16.29
N LYS A 78 21.04 -0.29 -16.90
CA LYS A 78 21.28 0.03 -18.32
C LYS A 78 20.33 -0.74 -19.23
N THR A 79 20.06 -2.01 -18.93
CA THR A 79 19.11 -2.84 -19.67
C THR A 79 17.70 -2.26 -19.58
N ILE A 80 17.24 -1.89 -18.38
CA ILE A 80 15.93 -1.27 -18.19
C ILE A 80 15.81 0.05 -18.96
N ILE A 81 16.84 0.90 -18.92
CA ILE A 81 16.85 2.17 -19.66
C ILE A 81 16.73 1.90 -21.17
N LYS A 82 17.42 0.88 -21.70
CA LYS A 82 17.31 0.48 -23.11
C LYS A 82 15.90 0.00 -23.46
N ILE A 83 15.31 -0.86 -22.64
CA ILE A 83 13.95 -1.38 -22.84
C ILE A 83 12.92 -0.24 -22.80
N LYS A 84 13.02 0.66 -21.82
CA LYS A 84 12.17 1.86 -21.72
C LYS A 84 12.31 2.76 -22.94
N LYS A 85 13.55 2.99 -23.39
CA LYS A 85 13.83 3.77 -24.59
C LYS A 85 13.19 3.15 -25.82
N GLU A 86 13.25 1.82 -25.96
CA GLU A 86 12.64 1.10 -27.07
C GLU A 86 11.11 1.30 -27.13
N LEU A 87 10.41 1.18 -25.99
CA LEU A 87 8.97 1.46 -25.93
C LEU A 87 8.64 2.93 -26.20
N LYS A 88 9.48 3.85 -25.73
CA LYS A 88 9.32 5.29 -25.98
C LYS A 88 9.51 5.62 -27.46
N ASP A 89 10.54 5.07 -28.10
CA ASP A 89 10.83 5.26 -29.51
C ASP A 89 9.72 4.67 -30.40
N ALA A 90 9.03 3.61 -29.94
CA ALA A 90 7.84 3.05 -30.60
C ALA A 90 6.53 3.81 -30.32
N GLY A 91 6.55 4.82 -29.44
CA GLY A 91 5.37 5.59 -29.04
C GLY A 91 4.36 4.79 -28.22
N LEU A 92 4.84 3.88 -27.36
CA LEU A 92 4.01 3.06 -26.47
C LEU A 92 4.11 3.45 -25.01
N MET A 93 5.08 4.28 -24.65
CA MET A 93 5.32 4.68 -23.27
C MET A 93 5.92 6.09 -23.20
N THR A 94 5.43 6.88 -22.26
CA THR A 94 5.97 8.21 -21.95
C THR A 94 6.31 8.33 -20.47
N GLU A 95 7.50 8.86 -20.15
CA GLU A 95 7.89 9.18 -18.78
C GLU A 95 7.93 10.69 -18.57
N VAL A 96 7.17 11.19 -17.60
CA VAL A 96 7.12 12.62 -17.24
C VAL A 96 7.78 12.84 -15.88
N ARG A 97 8.79 13.71 -15.85
CA ARG A 97 9.46 14.12 -14.61
C ARG A 97 8.55 15.07 -13.82
N GLN A 98 8.38 14.81 -12.53
CA GLN A 98 7.50 15.62 -11.66
C GLN A 98 8.24 16.67 -10.82
N GLY A 99 9.56 16.71 -10.89
CA GLY A 99 10.39 17.59 -10.08
C GLY A 99 11.43 16.81 -9.27
N MET A 100 12.17 17.52 -8.43
CA MET A 100 13.24 16.94 -7.63
C MET A 100 12.66 15.99 -6.57
N ASN A 101 13.25 14.80 -6.44
CA ASN A 101 12.85 13.75 -5.48
C ASN A 101 11.45 13.14 -5.66
N LEU A 102 10.73 13.46 -6.73
CA LEU A 102 9.48 12.79 -7.09
C LEU A 102 9.74 11.72 -8.15
N PRO A 103 9.07 10.55 -8.07
CA PRO A 103 9.17 9.54 -9.10
C PRO A 103 8.62 10.08 -10.42
N ASN A 104 9.07 9.49 -11.53
CA ASN A 104 8.51 9.81 -12.83
C ASN A 104 7.11 9.19 -12.94
N ARG A 105 6.19 9.91 -13.57
CA ARG A 105 4.92 9.33 -14.02
C ARG A 105 5.17 8.58 -15.31
N ILE A 106 4.78 7.31 -15.34
CA ILE A 106 4.82 6.47 -16.52
C ILE A 106 3.42 6.40 -17.10
N TYR A 107 3.28 6.87 -18.34
CA TYR A 107 2.07 6.78 -19.14
C TYR A 107 2.25 5.67 -20.19
N LEU A 108 1.19 4.91 -20.44
CA LEU A 108 1.17 3.84 -21.43
C LEU A 108 0.21 4.23 -22.55
N ASP A 109 0.67 4.16 -23.79
CA ASP A 109 -0.15 4.45 -24.96
C ASP A 109 -0.77 3.16 -25.52
N ALA A 110 -2.00 3.26 -26.02
CA ALA A 110 -2.69 2.12 -26.62
C ALA A 110 -2.05 1.74 -27.96
N LEU A 111 -1.99 0.44 -28.24
CA LEU A 111 -1.59 -0.06 -29.55
C LEU A 111 -2.62 0.33 -30.61
N ASN A 112 -2.15 0.78 -31.77
CA ASN A 112 -3.01 1.04 -32.93
C ASN A 112 -3.84 -0.22 -33.27
N GLY A 113 -5.16 -0.06 -33.41
CA GLY A 113 -6.09 -1.17 -33.64
C GLY A 113 -6.59 -1.90 -32.38
N SER A 114 -6.13 -1.53 -31.17
CA SER A 114 -6.61 -2.11 -29.90
C SER A 114 -7.94 -1.49 -29.41
N VAL A 115 -8.31 -0.32 -29.94
CA VAL A 115 -9.29 0.58 -29.29
C VAL A 115 -10.74 0.10 -29.40
N GLU A 116 -11.09 -0.73 -30.39
CA GLU A 116 -12.49 -1.16 -30.56
C GLU A 116 -12.87 -2.44 -29.80
N SER A 117 -11.97 -3.41 -29.60
CA SER A 117 -12.33 -4.70 -28.96
C SER A 117 -12.03 -4.79 -27.47
N THR A 118 -11.02 -4.08 -26.95
CA THR A 118 -10.59 -4.27 -25.56
C THR A 118 -11.50 -3.59 -24.53
N PHE A 119 -12.11 -2.45 -24.84
CA PHE A 119 -13.09 -1.83 -23.93
C PHE A 119 -14.35 -2.69 -23.73
N GLN A 120 -14.78 -3.43 -24.76
CA GLN A 120 -15.92 -4.35 -24.66
C GLN A 120 -15.58 -5.65 -23.93
N GLU A 121 -14.35 -6.15 -24.03
CA GLU A 121 -13.90 -7.33 -23.27
C GLU A 121 -13.71 -7.05 -21.77
N VAL A 122 -13.30 -5.82 -21.40
CA VAL A 122 -13.15 -5.44 -19.98
C VAL A 122 -14.51 -5.41 -19.26
N GLN A 123 -15.62 -5.11 -19.97
CA GLN A 123 -16.97 -5.17 -19.40
C GLN A 123 -17.55 -6.59 -19.36
N LYS A 124 -17.23 -7.46 -20.33
CA LYS A 124 -17.80 -8.82 -20.41
C LYS A 124 -17.25 -9.79 -19.35
N VAL A 125 -16.07 -9.54 -18.79
CA VAL A 125 -15.47 -10.43 -17.77
C VAL A 125 -16.04 -10.20 -16.36
N HIS A 126 -16.71 -9.09 -16.10
CA HIS A 126 -17.25 -8.77 -14.75
C HIS A 126 -18.74 -9.12 -14.52
N ILE A 127 -19.48 -9.58 -15.54
CA ILE A 127 -20.94 -9.83 -15.41
C ILE A 127 -21.30 -11.32 -15.58
N GLY A 128 -20.46 -12.12 -16.24
CA GLY A 128 -20.75 -13.53 -16.49
C GLY A 128 -20.08 -14.44 -15.46
N SER A 129 -20.84 -14.84 -14.44
CA SER A 129 -20.55 -15.97 -13.53
C SER A 129 -19.50 -15.71 -12.45
N VAL A 130 -19.92 -15.19 -11.28
CA VAL A 130 -19.72 -15.82 -9.95
C VAL A 130 -20.71 -15.19 -8.96
N GLU A 131 -21.91 -15.77 -8.83
CA GLU A 131 -22.81 -15.50 -7.68
C GLU A 131 -22.58 -16.48 -6.51
N ASN A 132 -21.63 -17.42 -6.59
CA ASN A 132 -21.43 -18.42 -5.55
C ASN A 132 -19.96 -18.81 -5.40
N THR A 133 -19.13 -17.98 -4.75
CA THR A 133 -17.92 -18.38 -3.99
C THR A 133 -17.31 -17.18 -3.25
N LEU A 134 -18.17 -16.37 -2.62
CA LEU A 134 -17.79 -15.23 -1.79
C LEU A 134 -17.43 -15.70 -0.38
N SER A 135 -16.43 -16.57 -0.26
CA SER A 135 -15.69 -16.93 0.96
C SER A 135 -14.66 -18.02 0.61
N GLU A 136 -13.45 -17.92 1.16
CA GLU A 136 -12.41 -18.97 1.14
C GLU A 136 -11.41 -19.06 -0.04
N VAL A 137 -10.86 -17.95 -0.54
CA VAL A 137 -9.46 -17.97 -1.05
C VAL A 137 -8.76 -16.64 -0.75
N GLN A 138 -8.55 -16.34 0.53
CA GLN A 138 -7.63 -15.31 0.99
C GLN A 138 -6.39 -15.96 1.59
N LYS A 139 -5.45 -16.35 0.73
CA LYS A 139 -4.03 -16.58 1.00
C LYS A 139 -3.45 -17.27 -0.23
N VAL A 140 -2.72 -16.54 -1.06
CA VAL A 140 -1.44 -16.93 -1.69
C VAL A 140 -0.96 -15.75 -2.57
N HIS A 141 0.13 -15.14 -2.09
CA HIS A 141 1.13 -14.32 -2.79
C HIS A 141 0.67 -13.18 -3.73
N THR A 142 0.40 -12.02 -3.13
CA THR A 142 0.63 -10.73 -3.80
C THR A 142 2.08 -10.31 -3.54
N ILE A 143 2.95 -10.51 -4.53
CA ILE A 143 4.33 -10.02 -4.47
C ILE A 143 4.32 -8.51 -4.69
N LYS A 144 4.97 -7.82 -3.74
CA LYS A 144 5.09 -6.37 -3.61
C LYS A 144 5.95 -5.80 -4.73
N THR A 145 5.47 -4.74 -5.36
CA THR A 145 6.22 -3.89 -6.29
C THR A 145 6.61 -2.62 -5.54
N GLU A 146 7.90 -2.49 -5.21
CA GLU A 146 8.50 -1.45 -4.38
C GLU A 146 8.50 -0.05 -5.02
N ASN A 147 7.75 0.87 -4.40
CA ASN A 147 7.84 2.32 -4.56
C ASN A 147 8.54 2.93 -3.33
N THR A 148 9.87 2.99 -3.34
CA THR A 148 10.63 3.21 -2.09
C THR A 148 10.80 4.65 -1.61
N LYS A 149 10.18 5.68 -2.23
CA LYS A 149 10.21 7.05 -1.64
C LYS A 149 8.85 7.74 -1.49
N THR A 150 7.89 7.53 -2.38
CA THR A 150 6.57 8.19 -2.28
C THR A 150 5.52 7.31 -1.61
N GLU A 151 5.50 6.00 -1.89
CA GLU A 151 4.61 5.08 -1.18
C GLU A 151 5.05 4.85 0.26
N ASN A 152 6.35 4.86 0.53
CA ASN A 152 6.82 4.78 1.92
C ASN A 152 6.32 5.99 2.73
N ASN A 153 6.24 7.18 2.14
CA ASN A 153 5.65 8.35 2.79
C ASN A 153 4.13 8.25 2.90
N ASN A 154 3.40 7.79 1.88
CA ASN A 154 1.94 7.64 1.92
C ASN A 154 1.49 6.54 2.88
N ASN A 155 2.17 5.39 2.90
CA ASN A 155 1.93 4.30 3.84
C ASN A 155 2.31 4.74 5.27
N LYS A 156 3.49 5.35 5.47
CA LYS A 156 3.85 5.94 6.78
C LYS A 156 2.87 7.02 7.22
N LEU A 157 2.33 7.82 6.29
CA LEU A 157 1.31 8.82 6.59
C LEU A 157 -0.02 8.16 6.97
N SER A 158 -0.43 7.10 6.28
CA SER A 158 -1.61 6.29 6.63
C SER A 158 -1.47 5.68 8.02
N ILE A 159 -0.32 5.05 8.31
CA ILE A 159 -0.01 4.50 9.64
C ILE A 159 -0.02 5.60 10.70
N CYS A 160 0.56 6.77 10.43
CA CYS A 160 0.50 7.90 11.36
C CYS A 160 -0.94 8.32 11.66
N LYS A 161 -1.79 8.43 10.63
CA LYS A 161 -3.20 8.77 10.79
C LYS A 161 -3.94 7.72 11.63
N GLU A 162 -3.68 6.45 11.37
CA GLU A 162 -4.31 5.34 12.10
C GLU A 162 -3.88 5.32 13.58
N VAL A 163 -2.58 5.46 13.87
CA VAL A 163 -2.05 5.50 15.23
C VAL A 163 -2.63 6.67 16.03
N ILE A 164 -2.70 7.86 15.44
CA ILE A 164 -3.28 9.04 16.11
C ILE A 164 -4.78 8.88 16.31
N SER A 165 -5.50 8.33 15.33
CA SER A 165 -6.94 8.03 15.45
C SER A 165 -7.20 7.03 16.58
N TYR A 166 -6.36 6.00 16.69
CA TYR A 166 -6.46 5.01 17.76
C TYR A 166 -6.18 5.60 19.14
N LEU A 167 -5.16 6.46 19.27
CA LEU A 167 -4.89 7.19 20.50
C LEU A 167 -6.09 8.06 20.92
N ASN A 168 -6.66 8.81 19.98
CA ASN A 168 -7.84 9.64 20.22
C ASN A 168 -9.02 8.81 20.74
N LEU A 169 -9.31 7.68 20.09
CA LEU A 169 -10.37 6.75 20.47
C LEU A 169 -10.18 6.21 21.90
N LYS A 170 -8.97 5.74 22.24
CA LYS A 170 -8.69 5.10 23.53
C LYS A 170 -8.56 6.10 24.69
N ALA A 171 -7.87 7.21 24.46
CA ALA A 171 -7.62 8.24 25.46
C ALA A 171 -8.77 9.26 25.58
N LYS A 172 -9.82 9.17 24.73
CA LYS A 172 -10.89 10.19 24.60
C LYS A 172 -10.31 11.60 24.38
N LYS A 173 -9.36 11.71 23.45
CA LYS A 173 -8.71 12.98 23.05
C LYS A 173 -9.03 13.30 21.59
N ASN A 174 -8.75 14.53 21.17
CA ASN A 174 -9.05 15.04 19.83
C ASN A 174 -7.80 15.63 19.14
N PHE A 175 -6.67 14.91 19.16
CA PHE A 175 -5.47 15.34 18.44
C PHE A 175 -5.72 15.34 16.93
N LYS A 176 -5.32 16.41 16.24
CA LYS A 176 -5.38 16.47 14.78
C LYS A 176 -4.45 15.40 14.18
N VAL A 177 -5.02 14.54 13.33
CA VAL A 177 -4.33 13.42 12.65
C VAL A 177 -3.29 13.89 11.63
N ASP A 178 -3.50 15.07 11.04
CA ASP A 178 -2.62 15.62 10.01
C ASP A 178 -1.48 16.49 10.56
N THR A 179 -1.36 16.66 11.89
CA THR A 179 -0.33 17.51 12.50
C THR A 179 1.07 16.92 12.33
N ALA A 180 1.94 17.66 11.64
CA ALA A 180 3.32 17.25 11.36
C ALA A 180 4.14 16.92 12.62
N SER A 181 3.96 17.67 13.72
CA SER A 181 4.64 17.43 14.99
C SER A 181 4.31 16.07 15.61
N HIS A 182 3.06 15.62 15.53
CA HIS A 182 2.66 14.30 16.02
C HIS A 182 3.19 13.18 15.12
N GLN A 183 3.12 13.39 13.81
CA GLN A 183 3.61 12.43 12.82
C GLN A 183 5.12 12.22 12.90
N LYS A 184 5.88 13.26 13.29
CA LYS A 184 7.35 13.19 13.43
C LYS A 184 7.79 12.04 14.34
N PHE A 185 7.16 11.89 15.50
CA PHE A 185 7.51 10.85 16.48
C PHE A 185 7.19 9.45 15.95
N ILE A 186 6.04 9.27 15.29
CA ILE A 186 5.64 7.99 14.71
C ILE A 186 6.56 7.62 13.54
N LYS A 187 6.86 8.57 12.64
CA LYS A 187 7.76 8.36 11.49
C LYS A 187 9.17 7.97 11.92
N ALA A 188 9.68 8.57 13.00
CA ALA A 188 10.99 8.19 13.57
C ALA A 188 10.99 6.71 13.97
N ARG A 189 9.93 6.25 14.64
CA ARG A 189 9.81 4.86 15.10
C ARG A 189 9.58 3.85 13.99
N LEU A 190 8.83 4.22 12.96
CA LEU A 190 8.72 3.41 11.74
C LEU A 190 10.07 3.25 11.02
N LYS A 191 11.00 4.19 11.19
CA LYS A 191 12.37 4.08 10.65
C LYS A 191 13.24 3.15 11.51
N GLU A 192 12.98 3.09 12.81
CA GLU A 192 13.66 2.19 13.77
C GLU A 192 13.17 0.73 13.67
N GLY A 193 12.09 0.46 12.91
CA GLY A 193 11.60 -0.89 12.62
C GLY A 193 10.32 -1.29 13.36
N TYR A 194 9.75 -0.40 14.17
CA TYR A 194 8.48 -0.67 14.85
C TYR A 194 7.31 -0.77 13.86
N VAL A 195 6.36 -1.67 14.15
CA VAL A 195 5.14 -1.87 13.34
C VAL A 195 3.92 -1.26 14.01
N ILE A 196 2.81 -1.10 13.29
CA ILE A 196 1.60 -0.41 13.78
C ILE A 196 1.03 -1.05 15.07
N GLU A 197 1.18 -2.36 15.20
CA GLU A 197 0.77 -3.16 16.36
C GLU A 197 1.51 -2.71 17.63
N ASP A 198 2.79 -2.36 17.52
CA ASP A 198 3.60 -1.88 18.65
C ASP A 198 3.06 -0.55 19.17
N PHE A 199 2.69 0.37 18.27
CA PHE A 199 2.08 1.64 18.65
C PHE A 199 0.73 1.43 19.34
N LYS A 200 -0.12 0.55 18.81
CA LYS A 200 -1.41 0.23 19.42
C LYS A 200 -1.23 -0.38 20.82
N LYS A 201 -0.25 -1.28 20.97
CA LYS A 201 0.09 -1.90 22.26
C LYS A 201 0.56 -0.86 23.29
N VAL A 202 1.45 0.06 22.92
CA VAL A 202 1.87 1.16 23.80
C VAL A 202 0.68 2.03 24.21
N VAL A 203 -0.21 2.38 23.27
CA VAL A 203 -1.43 3.13 23.59
C VAL A 203 -2.28 2.37 24.60
N ASP A 204 -2.52 1.08 24.40
CA ASP A 204 -3.34 0.29 25.31
C ASP A 204 -2.72 0.16 26.71
N ILE A 205 -1.41 -0.09 26.82
CA ILE A 205 -0.71 -0.17 28.11
C ILE A 205 -0.81 1.17 28.85
N MET A 206 -0.47 2.26 28.17
CA MET A 206 -0.36 3.57 28.81
C MET A 206 -1.73 4.18 29.12
N VAL A 207 -2.72 3.98 28.25
CA VAL A 207 -4.10 4.39 28.54
C VAL A 207 -4.65 3.65 29.75
N ASN A 208 -4.45 2.33 29.86
CA ASN A 208 -4.92 1.59 31.04
C ASN A 208 -4.21 2.03 32.33
N LYS A 209 -2.96 2.50 32.25
CA LYS A 209 -2.17 2.89 33.42
C LYS A 209 -2.42 4.33 33.86
N TRP A 210 -2.62 5.25 32.92
CA TRP A 210 -2.62 6.69 33.19
C TRP A 210 -4.00 7.33 33.14
N LYS A 211 -4.98 6.72 32.47
CA LYS A 211 -6.34 7.26 32.39
C LYS A 211 -6.99 7.31 33.77
N GLY A 212 -7.59 8.44 34.13
CA GLY A 212 -8.17 8.66 35.46
C GLY A 212 -7.15 8.96 36.57
N THR A 213 -5.88 9.18 36.22
CA THR A 213 -4.83 9.60 37.16
C THR A 213 -4.26 10.97 36.76
N GLU A 214 -3.44 11.57 37.61
CA GLU A 214 -2.68 12.80 37.29
C GLU A 214 -1.79 12.67 36.03
N TYR A 215 -1.46 11.43 35.62
CA TYR A 215 -0.64 11.16 34.45
C TYR A 215 -1.42 11.17 33.13
N GLU A 216 -2.75 11.29 33.16
CA GLU A 216 -3.58 11.29 31.94
C GLU A 216 -3.19 12.43 30.98
N GLN A 217 -2.75 13.56 31.52
CA GLN A 217 -2.27 14.72 30.74
C GLN A 217 -1.09 14.37 29.81
N TYR A 218 -0.34 13.32 30.12
CA TYR A 218 0.81 12.86 29.35
C TYR A 218 0.47 11.82 28.26
N LEU A 219 -0.80 11.46 28.08
CA LEU A 219 -1.28 10.62 26.97
C LEU A 219 -1.28 11.39 25.64
N GLN A 220 -0.09 11.76 25.17
CA GLN A 220 0.14 12.55 23.97
C GLN A 220 1.13 11.84 23.03
N PRO A 221 1.09 12.12 21.71
CA PRO A 221 1.98 11.47 20.74
C PRO A 221 3.47 11.62 21.04
N GLN A 222 3.89 12.78 21.54
CA GLN A 222 5.28 13.04 21.93
C GLN A 222 5.73 12.16 23.10
N THR A 223 4.90 12.03 24.13
CA THR A 223 5.26 11.25 25.32
C THR A 223 5.30 9.76 25.01
N LEU A 224 4.27 9.26 24.31
CA LEU A 224 4.10 7.83 24.04
C LEU A 224 5.08 7.32 22.98
N PHE A 225 5.36 8.13 21.95
CA PHE A 225 6.18 7.74 20.80
C PHE A 225 7.52 8.49 20.74
N GLY A 226 7.89 9.23 21.79
CA GLY A 226 9.23 9.80 22.00
C GLY A 226 10.20 8.75 22.54
N ASN A 227 11.44 9.11 22.88
CA ASN A 227 12.59 8.21 23.13
C ASN A 227 12.38 7.03 24.12
N LYS A 228 11.27 7.00 24.88
CA LYS A 228 10.94 5.97 25.85
C LYS A 228 9.91 4.94 25.36
N MET A 229 9.54 4.93 24.07
CA MET A 229 8.54 4.00 23.53
C MET A 229 8.86 2.54 23.82
N ASP A 230 10.13 2.14 23.67
CA ASP A 230 10.56 0.77 23.94
C ASP A 230 10.30 0.34 25.40
N ASN A 231 10.57 1.26 26.34
CA ASN A 231 10.26 1.04 27.76
C ASN A 231 8.76 0.89 28.03
N TYR A 232 7.89 1.54 27.24
CA TYR A 232 6.44 1.39 27.38
C TYR A 232 5.95 0.09 26.74
N LEU A 233 6.53 -0.32 25.62
CA LEU A 233 6.17 -1.54 24.89
C LEU A 233 6.45 -2.81 25.70
N ASN A 234 7.53 -2.77 26.49
CA ASN A 234 7.98 -3.85 27.37
C ASN A 234 7.33 -3.83 28.77
N GLN A 235 6.45 -2.87 29.08
CA GLN A 235 5.73 -2.87 30.34
C GLN A 235 4.64 -3.94 30.38
N PRO A 236 4.41 -4.60 31.54
CA PRO A 236 3.31 -5.53 31.69
C PRO A 236 1.99 -4.77 31.60
N MET A 237 1.01 -5.36 30.91
CA MET A 237 -0.33 -4.81 30.86
C MET A 237 -0.92 -4.81 32.28
N PRO A 238 -1.47 -3.68 32.77
CA PRO A 238 -2.09 -3.65 34.09
C PRO A 238 -3.18 -4.72 34.15
N ARG A 239 -3.13 -5.61 35.15
CA ARG A 239 -4.26 -6.51 35.41
C ARG A 239 -5.48 -5.65 35.67
N LYS A 240 -6.59 -5.92 34.98
CA LYS A 240 -7.90 -5.38 35.34
C LYS A 240 -8.18 -5.84 36.77
N VAL A 241 -7.85 -5.00 37.74
CA VAL A 241 -8.44 -5.12 39.06
C VAL A 241 -9.90 -4.76 38.82
N HIS A 242 -10.78 -5.77 38.84
CA HIS A 242 -12.19 -5.49 39.08
C HIS A 242 -12.25 -4.74 40.40
N SER A 243 -12.38 -3.41 40.33
CA SER A 243 -12.78 -2.62 41.47
C SER A 243 -14.14 -3.14 41.88
N PHE A 244 -14.17 -3.99 42.91
CA PHE A 244 -15.36 -4.13 43.72
C PHE A 244 -15.71 -2.71 44.16
N GLN A 245 -16.88 -2.27 43.74
CA GLN A 245 -17.47 -1.02 44.17
C GLN A 245 -17.47 -0.97 45.70
N SER A 246 -17.24 0.22 46.21
CA SER A 246 -17.36 0.62 47.60
C SER A 246 -18.57 -0.04 48.27
N ALA A 247 -18.32 -0.91 49.25
CA ALA A 247 -19.27 -1.10 50.34
C ALA A 247 -19.10 0.10 51.27
N VAL A 248 -19.97 1.09 51.08
CA VAL A 248 -20.41 1.91 52.20
C VAL A 248 -21.30 0.98 53.02
N ASP A 249 -20.85 0.57 54.20
CA ASP A 249 -21.76 0.01 55.21
C ASP A 249 -21.57 0.82 56.49
N GLU A 250 -22.62 1.57 56.80
CA GLU A 250 -22.80 2.37 57.99
C GLU A 250 -22.87 1.43 59.20
N ARG A 251 -21.88 1.48 60.10
CA ARG A 251 -22.09 1.01 61.47
C ARG A 251 -21.17 1.73 62.47
N LEU A 252 -21.57 2.94 62.81
CA LEU A 252 -21.49 3.42 64.19
C LEU A 252 -22.90 3.34 64.77
N GLY A 253 -23.07 2.57 65.85
CA GLY A 253 -24.34 2.48 66.56
C GLY A 253 -24.40 1.30 67.53
N PHE A 254 -24.00 1.60 68.78
CA PHE A 254 -23.95 0.79 70.01
C PHE A 254 -22.65 0.04 70.30
#